data_AF-A0A842SWR7-F1
#
_entry.id   AF-A0A842SWR7-F1
#
_cell.length_a   1.000
_cell.length_b   1.000
_cell.length_c   1.000
_cell.angle_alpha   90.00
_cell.angle_beta   90.00
_cell.angle_gamma   90.00
#
_symmetry.space_group_name_H-M   'P 1'
#
loop_
_entity.id
_entity.type
_entity.pdbx_description
1 polymer ?
#
loop_
_entity_poly.entity_id
_entity_poly.type
_entity_poly.pdbx_seq_one_letter_code
_entity_poly.pdbx_strand_id
1 'polypeptide(L)'
;MVPEIKKNLLLSTDIGTDIDDAAALYLAMNSPAIDLKGVYVTNGPVGERARIARHLLELGGHGAVVGVGEAEAMFSRLPRFTTGAEHFMAPGKGQPDAEEDWLSMMAGQLERLKDAVVASIAPLTNIARLLREKPGAVKSIRTLYIMGGREGKPEHNFSHDSLAADEVLNSGMDMVVVPAGVCGGFRPEAGFLTGLKGSRAQGFIACMASCWKLFHDTSNIFTPQLVGETRHMLPLVPGKRMSHEDFGRLERFRSLLAMLCNSKNFREDPVRHYRIFQNVMELAGENPGAQPYSHVLNAFRLGELKKMRVSDAFAIYAIEHPKKIKTEQAELRIDDLGIMNARPGKKHRLVAEVDYGHFRNYFKKRMQAPAKPRRLVR
;
A
#
# COMPACT_ATOMS: atom_id res chain seq x y z
N MET A 1 23.46 -6.57 -28.32
CA MET A 1 23.00 -5.64 -27.26
C MET A 1 23.82 -5.93 -26.02
N VAL A 2 24.60 -4.98 -25.52
CA VAL A 2 25.25 -5.10 -24.21
C VAL A 2 24.14 -5.17 -23.16
N PRO A 3 24.09 -6.18 -22.28
CA PRO A 3 23.08 -6.23 -21.23
C PRO A 3 23.23 -4.98 -20.35
N GLU A 4 22.16 -4.21 -20.21
CA GLU A 4 22.13 -3.09 -19.27
C GLU A 4 22.40 -3.65 -17.86
N ILE A 5 23.41 -3.12 -17.17
CA ILE A 5 23.78 -3.57 -15.82
C ILE A 5 22.59 -3.28 -14.90
N LYS A 6 22.02 -4.33 -14.31
CA LYS A 6 20.90 -4.20 -13.38
C LYS A 6 21.34 -3.52 -12.09
N LYS A 7 20.50 -2.65 -11.54
CA LYS A 7 20.69 -2.03 -10.24
C LYS A 7 20.25 -3.01 -9.16
N ASN A 8 21.14 -3.35 -8.23
CA ASN A 8 20.79 -4.17 -7.08
C ASN A 8 19.88 -3.36 -6.16
N LEU A 9 18.67 -3.85 -5.90
CA LEU A 9 17.66 -3.14 -5.09
C LEU A 9 17.37 -3.89 -3.78
N LEU A 10 17.40 -3.18 -2.67
CA LEU A 10 16.73 -3.57 -1.43
C LEU A 10 15.50 -2.67 -1.25
N LEU A 11 14.35 -3.27 -0.97
CA LEU A 11 13.08 -2.57 -0.80
C LEU A 11 12.66 -2.57 0.67
N SER A 12 12.35 -1.41 1.24
CA SER A 12 11.69 -1.29 2.54
C SER A 12 10.24 -0.85 2.32
N THR A 13 9.28 -1.60 2.84
CA THR A 13 7.85 -1.52 2.47
C THR A 13 6.94 -1.83 3.66
N ASP A 14 5.72 -1.32 3.65
CA ASP A 14 4.66 -1.67 4.59
C ASP A 14 3.47 -2.35 3.90
N ILE A 15 3.81 -3.21 2.93
CA ILE A 15 2.88 -3.99 2.11
C ILE A 15 1.72 -4.61 2.89
N GLY A 16 0.52 -4.44 2.35
CA GLY A 16 -0.73 -4.90 2.96
C GLY A 16 -1.55 -3.75 3.56
N THR A 17 -0.99 -2.55 3.64
CA THR A 17 -1.69 -1.35 4.09
C THR A 17 -2.58 -0.75 3.00
N ASP A 18 -2.02 -0.55 1.81
CA ASP A 18 -2.71 -0.14 0.59
C ASP A 18 -2.16 -1.03 -0.56
N ILE A 19 -2.71 -0.91 -1.77
CA ILE A 19 -2.34 -1.75 -2.91
C ILE A 19 -1.03 -1.31 -3.58
N ASP A 20 -0.55 -0.11 -3.28
CA ASP A 20 0.58 0.51 -3.96
C ASP A 20 1.93 -0.16 -3.67
N ASP A 21 2.17 -0.65 -2.45
CA ASP A 21 3.34 -1.48 -2.14
C ASP A 21 3.40 -2.75 -2.99
N ALA A 22 2.27 -3.46 -3.12
CA ALA A 22 2.20 -4.70 -3.89
C ALA A 22 2.43 -4.44 -5.38
N ALA A 23 1.90 -3.32 -5.90
CA ALA A 23 2.20 -2.86 -7.25
C ALA A 23 3.69 -2.53 -7.40
N ALA A 24 4.29 -1.79 -6.47
CA ALA A 24 5.71 -1.43 -6.49
C ALA A 24 6.63 -2.67 -6.46
N LEU A 25 6.36 -3.61 -5.55
CA LEU A 25 7.08 -4.88 -5.47
C LEU A 25 6.96 -5.67 -6.78
N TYR A 26 5.76 -5.77 -7.35
CA TYR A 26 5.56 -6.46 -8.62
C TYR A 26 6.29 -5.80 -9.80
N LEU A 27 6.34 -4.47 -9.84
CA LEU A 27 7.12 -3.72 -10.83
C LEU A 27 8.62 -4.01 -10.68
N ALA A 28 9.15 -3.97 -9.45
CA ALA A 28 10.54 -4.24 -9.15
C ALA A 28 10.95 -5.67 -9.57
N MET A 29 10.12 -6.68 -9.26
CA MET A 29 10.33 -8.08 -9.64
C MET A 29 10.43 -8.26 -11.17
N ASN A 30 9.62 -7.51 -11.92
CA ASN A 30 9.49 -7.62 -13.37
C ASN A 30 10.38 -6.67 -14.16
N SER A 31 11.23 -5.93 -13.46
CA SER A 31 12.12 -4.96 -14.07
C SER A 31 13.31 -5.63 -14.77
N PRO A 32 13.66 -5.19 -16.00
CA PRO A 32 14.88 -5.58 -16.68
C PRO A 32 16.07 -4.76 -16.18
N ALA A 33 15.83 -3.62 -15.54
CA ALA A 33 16.87 -2.71 -15.05
C ALA A 33 17.11 -2.84 -13.54
N ILE A 34 16.26 -3.56 -12.81
CA ILE A 34 16.39 -3.82 -11.38
C ILE A 34 16.65 -5.31 -11.12
N ASP A 35 17.55 -5.56 -10.17
CA ASP A 35 17.80 -6.85 -9.58
C ASP A 35 17.41 -6.80 -8.09
N LEU A 36 16.17 -7.18 -7.78
CA LEU A 36 15.64 -7.16 -6.42
C LEU A 36 16.36 -8.21 -5.57
N LYS A 37 17.07 -7.78 -4.52
CA LYS A 37 17.86 -8.66 -3.65
C LYS A 37 17.17 -8.99 -2.35
N GLY A 38 16.38 -8.05 -1.81
CA GLY A 38 15.67 -8.23 -0.55
C GLY A 38 14.51 -7.27 -0.39
N VAL A 39 13.53 -7.68 0.42
CA VAL A 39 12.37 -6.91 0.85
C VAL A 39 12.37 -6.90 2.38
N TYR A 40 12.25 -5.73 2.99
CA TYR A 40 12.32 -5.56 4.45
C TYR A 40 11.05 -4.85 4.88
N VAL A 41 10.17 -5.58 5.55
CA VAL A 41 8.88 -5.01 5.96
C VAL A 41 9.03 -4.15 7.21
N THR A 42 8.16 -3.17 7.40
CA THR A 42 8.11 -2.33 8.61
C THR A 42 6.68 -1.90 8.91
N ASN A 43 6.48 -1.28 10.07
CA ASN A 43 5.23 -0.72 10.57
C ASN A 43 4.16 -1.82 10.82
N GLY A 44 3.39 -1.69 11.91
CA GLY A 44 2.22 -2.53 12.17
C GLY A 44 2.50 -4.05 12.22
N PRO A 45 1.61 -4.90 11.66
CA PRO A 45 1.69 -6.36 11.79
C PRO A 45 2.77 -6.95 10.85
N VAL A 46 4.04 -6.70 11.17
CA VAL A 46 5.19 -7.04 10.31
C VAL A 46 5.29 -8.54 9.96
N GLY A 47 4.81 -9.45 10.81
CA GLY A 47 4.75 -10.87 10.49
C GLY A 47 3.76 -11.19 9.35
N GLU A 48 2.56 -10.60 9.37
CA GLU A 48 1.60 -10.65 8.27
C GLU A 48 2.19 -10.03 7.00
N ARG A 49 2.78 -8.84 7.11
CA ARG A 49 3.36 -8.12 5.96
C ARG A 49 4.49 -8.91 5.31
N ALA A 50 5.35 -9.54 6.11
CA ALA A 50 6.41 -10.42 5.61
C ALA A 50 5.83 -11.63 4.87
N ARG A 51 4.79 -12.28 5.41
CA ARG A 51 4.09 -13.38 4.73
C ARG A 51 3.45 -12.94 3.42
N ILE A 52 2.84 -11.75 3.35
CA ILE A 52 2.32 -11.17 2.10
C ILE A 52 3.46 -10.97 1.07
N ALA A 53 4.57 -10.36 1.50
CA ALA A 53 5.72 -10.11 0.64
C ALA A 53 6.33 -11.42 0.09
N ARG A 54 6.59 -12.41 0.97
CA ARG A 54 7.09 -13.74 0.60
C ARG A 54 6.15 -14.40 -0.40
N HIS A 55 4.84 -14.37 -0.14
CA HIS A 55 3.87 -14.98 -1.04
C HIS A 55 3.89 -14.35 -2.43
N LEU A 56 3.90 -13.01 -2.52
CA LEU A 56 3.93 -12.34 -3.81
C LEU A 56 5.22 -12.67 -4.58
N LEU A 57 6.36 -12.73 -3.89
CA LEU A 57 7.63 -13.16 -4.47
C LEU A 57 7.59 -14.61 -4.99
N GLU A 58 7.06 -15.55 -4.20
CA GLU A 58 6.88 -16.95 -4.57
C GLU A 58 5.97 -17.10 -5.80
N LEU A 59 4.81 -16.43 -5.81
CA LEU A 59 3.86 -16.46 -6.92
C LEU A 59 4.44 -15.84 -8.20
N GLY A 60 5.40 -14.92 -8.06
CA GLY A 60 6.15 -14.35 -9.19
C GLY A 60 7.44 -15.10 -9.53
N GLY A 61 7.77 -16.19 -8.83
CA GLY A 61 8.99 -16.96 -9.05
C GLY A 61 10.27 -16.18 -8.79
N HIS A 62 10.29 -15.31 -7.77
CA HIS A 62 11.43 -14.45 -7.43
C HIS A 62 12.04 -14.84 -6.08
N GLY A 63 13.36 -15.04 -6.04
CA GLY A 63 14.08 -15.46 -4.82
C GLY A 63 14.72 -14.33 -4.03
N ALA A 64 14.03 -13.19 -3.87
CA ALA A 64 14.52 -12.13 -2.99
C ALA A 64 14.31 -12.54 -1.53
N VAL A 65 15.24 -12.20 -0.64
CA VAL A 65 15.05 -12.46 0.81
C VAL A 65 13.97 -11.55 1.38
N VAL A 66 13.29 -11.97 2.44
CA VAL A 66 12.30 -11.14 3.14
C VAL A 66 12.66 -11.03 4.60
N GLY A 67 12.96 -9.82 5.08
CA GLY A 67 13.25 -9.53 6.49
C GLY A 67 12.07 -8.90 7.21
N VAL A 68 11.85 -9.32 8.46
CA VAL A 68 10.84 -8.78 9.36
C VAL A 68 11.44 -7.62 10.15
N GLY A 69 11.18 -6.38 9.73
CA GLY A 69 11.74 -5.17 10.34
C GLY A 69 10.99 -4.66 11.56
N GLU A 70 11.16 -3.37 11.85
CA GLU A 70 10.52 -2.70 12.98
C GLU A 70 9.01 -2.65 12.82
N ALA A 71 8.29 -3.12 13.85
CA ALA A 71 6.83 -3.00 13.94
C ALA A 71 6.38 -1.62 14.43
N GLU A 72 7.17 -0.99 15.29
CA GLU A 72 6.88 0.29 15.92
C GLU A 72 7.73 1.40 15.32
N ALA A 73 7.13 2.55 15.10
CA ALA A 73 7.88 3.78 14.85
C ALA A 73 8.73 4.15 16.08
N MET A 74 9.85 4.85 15.86
CA MET A 74 10.65 5.43 16.95
C MET A 74 9.85 6.49 17.70
N PHE A 75 9.01 7.21 16.96
CA PHE A 75 7.99 8.08 17.49
C PHE A 75 6.81 8.11 16.53
N SER A 76 5.65 7.67 17.00
CA SER A 76 4.40 7.88 16.27
C SER A 76 3.44 8.71 17.10
N ARG A 77 2.84 9.71 16.44
CA ARG A 77 1.61 10.37 16.93
C ARG A 77 0.36 9.58 16.58
N LEU A 78 0.50 8.62 15.68
CA LEU A 78 -0.57 7.79 15.19
C LEU A 78 -0.49 6.42 15.90
N PRO A 79 -1.61 5.77 16.19
CA PRO A 79 -1.57 4.37 16.60
C PRO A 79 -0.89 3.54 15.49
N ARG A 80 -0.31 2.38 15.87
CA ARG A 80 0.15 1.37 14.92
C ARG A 80 -0.82 1.28 13.74
N PHE A 81 -0.35 1.55 12.54
CA PHE A 81 -1.25 1.57 11.40
C PHE A 81 -1.45 0.15 10.88
N THR A 82 -2.67 -0.36 11.06
CA THR A 82 -3.13 -1.61 10.47
C THR A 82 -4.52 -1.41 9.92
N THR A 83 -4.78 -2.03 8.77
CA THR A 83 -6.13 -2.11 8.22
C THR A 83 -6.94 -3.24 8.84
N GLY A 84 -6.29 -4.19 9.53
CA GLY A 84 -6.85 -5.47 9.94
C GLY A 84 -7.01 -6.45 8.76
N ALA A 85 -6.89 -5.96 7.51
CA ALA A 85 -7.01 -6.78 6.32
C ALA A 85 -5.74 -7.58 6.02
N GLU A 86 -4.60 -7.17 6.57
CA GLU A 86 -3.30 -7.86 6.41
C GLU A 86 -3.42 -9.33 6.80
N HIS A 87 -4.19 -9.63 7.85
CA HIS A 87 -4.43 -10.99 8.31
C HIS A 87 -5.09 -11.90 7.25
N PHE A 88 -5.95 -11.36 6.38
CA PHE A 88 -6.61 -12.15 5.31
C PHE A 88 -5.79 -12.24 4.05
N MET A 89 -4.90 -11.27 3.82
CA MET A 89 -4.00 -11.27 2.68
C MET A 89 -2.78 -12.15 2.92
N ALA A 90 -2.35 -12.27 4.18
CA ALA A 90 -1.21 -13.12 4.55
C ALA A 90 -1.56 -14.61 4.44
N PRO A 91 -0.82 -15.40 3.64
CA PRO A 91 -1.02 -16.85 3.61
C PRO A 91 -0.52 -17.51 4.90
N GLY A 92 -1.06 -18.71 5.18
CA GLY A 92 -0.70 -19.52 6.35
C GLY A 92 -1.28 -18.97 7.66
N LYS A 93 -1.77 -19.87 8.53
CA LYS A 93 -2.22 -19.50 9.89
C LYS A 93 -1.10 -19.82 10.89
N GLY A 94 -0.75 -18.83 11.73
CA GLY A 94 -0.28 -19.10 13.09
C GLY A 94 1.14 -19.68 13.30
N GLN A 95 2.07 -19.58 12.35
CA GLN A 95 3.48 -19.70 12.70
C GLN A 95 4.07 -18.29 12.82
N PRO A 96 4.62 -17.92 13.99
CA PRO A 96 5.50 -16.77 14.05
C PRO A 96 6.61 -17.02 13.04
N ASP A 97 6.89 -16.04 12.19
CA ASP A 97 8.17 -16.05 11.50
C ASP A 97 9.24 -16.13 12.60
N ALA A 98 10.28 -16.93 12.38
CA ALA A 98 11.43 -16.92 13.28
C ALA A 98 11.88 -15.47 13.47
N GLU A 99 12.38 -15.10 14.66
CA GLU A 99 13.06 -13.83 14.86
C GLU A 99 14.30 -13.81 13.96
N GLU A 100 14.10 -13.40 12.72
CA GLU A 100 15.16 -13.17 11.76
C GLU A 100 15.78 -11.82 12.08
N ASP A 101 17.09 -11.79 12.31
CA ASP A 101 17.84 -10.55 12.46
C ASP A 101 17.89 -9.82 11.11
N TRP A 102 16.80 -9.12 10.81
CA TRP A 102 16.60 -8.37 9.58
C TRP A 102 17.71 -7.35 9.36
N LEU A 103 18.22 -6.77 10.46
CA LEU A 103 19.22 -5.70 10.44
C LEU A 103 20.57 -6.25 10.01
N SER A 104 21.03 -7.35 10.61
CA SER A 104 22.26 -8.02 10.15
C SER A 104 22.10 -8.60 8.75
N MET A 105 20.91 -9.09 8.39
CA MET A 105 20.62 -9.54 7.03
C MET A 105 20.73 -8.39 6.01
N MET A 106 20.13 -7.23 6.28
CA MET A 106 20.20 -6.06 5.41
C MET A 106 21.63 -5.52 5.32
N ALA A 107 22.31 -5.40 6.45
CA ALA A 107 23.70 -4.93 6.49
C ALA A 107 24.63 -5.85 5.67
N GLY A 108 24.54 -7.16 5.86
CA GLY A 108 25.34 -8.13 5.11
C GLY A 108 25.04 -8.12 3.60
N GLN A 109 23.78 -7.89 3.20
CA GLN A 109 23.43 -7.68 1.79
C GLN A 109 24.09 -6.42 1.23
N LEU A 110 23.98 -5.29 1.95
CA LEU A 110 24.56 -4.02 1.53
C LEU A 110 26.08 -4.12 1.36
N GLU A 111 26.78 -4.64 2.36
CA GLU A 111 28.24 -4.81 2.34
C GLU A 111 28.73 -5.73 1.21
N ARG A 112 27.95 -6.77 0.89
CA ARG A 112 28.24 -7.68 -0.23
C ARG A 112 28.03 -7.02 -1.60
N LEU A 113 27.02 -6.16 -1.72
CA LEU A 113 26.64 -5.52 -2.99
C LEU A 113 27.48 -4.27 -3.29
N LYS A 114 27.96 -3.54 -2.26
CA LYS A 114 28.83 -2.35 -2.28
C LYS A 114 28.30 -1.08 -2.99
N ASP A 115 27.36 -1.21 -3.93
CA ASP A 115 26.75 -0.11 -4.70
C ASP A 115 25.23 -0.34 -4.83
N ALA A 116 24.58 -0.66 -3.71
CA ALA A 116 23.16 -1.01 -3.68
C ALA A 116 22.28 0.24 -3.78
N VAL A 117 21.15 0.12 -4.48
CA VAL A 117 20.05 1.06 -4.39
C VAL A 117 19.11 0.58 -3.29
N VAL A 118 18.65 1.49 -2.45
CA VAL A 118 17.57 1.22 -1.49
C VAL A 118 16.36 2.04 -1.91
N ALA A 119 15.18 1.41 -1.96
CA ALA A 119 13.92 2.13 -2.03
C ALA A 119 13.19 1.95 -0.70
N SER A 120 12.84 3.04 -0.03
CA SER A 120 11.94 3.03 1.11
C SER A 120 10.62 3.65 0.67
N ILE A 121 9.57 2.84 0.71
CA ILE A 121 8.19 3.18 0.34
C ILE A 121 7.26 3.05 1.55
N ALA A 122 7.82 3.17 2.75
CA ALA A 122 7.17 2.98 4.05
C ALA A 122 7.72 4.01 5.04
N PRO A 123 7.22 4.07 6.29
CA PRO A 123 7.87 4.84 7.35
C PRO A 123 9.36 4.50 7.47
N LEU A 124 10.18 5.53 7.73
CA LEU A 124 11.64 5.44 7.61
C LEU A 124 12.33 4.74 8.80
N THR A 125 11.58 4.10 9.68
CA THR A 125 12.04 3.48 10.93
C THR A 125 13.18 2.48 10.72
N ASN A 126 13.03 1.55 9.77
CA ASN A 126 14.09 0.59 9.42
C ASN A 126 15.37 1.32 8.96
N ILE A 127 15.23 2.38 8.16
CA ILE A 127 16.38 3.12 7.63
C ILE A 127 17.09 3.89 8.75
N ALA A 128 16.34 4.52 9.66
CA ALA A 128 16.89 5.19 10.83
C ALA A 128 17.63 4.21 11.75
N ARG A 129 17.07 3.03 12.02
CA ARG A 129 17.76 2.00 12.81
C ARG A 129 19.04 1.53 12.13
N LEU A 130 19.01 1.30 10.81
CA LEU A 130 20.19 0.93 10.03
C LEU A 130 21.29 2.00 10.11
N LEU A 131 20.92 3.28 10.06
CA LEU A 131 21.84 4.41 10.22
C LEU A 131 22.57 4.40 11.56
N ARG A 132 21.84 4.16 12.65
CA ARG A 132 22.41 4.16 14.01
C ARG A 132 23.28 2.95 14.28
N GLU A 133 22.81 1.76 13.92
CA GLU A 133 23.41 0.50 14.37
C GLU A 133 24.39 -0.10 13.35
N LYS A 134 24.24 0.21 12.06
CA LYS A 134 25.08 -0.34 10.98
C LYS A 134 25.59 0.76 10.02
N PRO A 135 26.20 1.86 10.52
CA PRO A 135 26.65 2.98 9.67
C PRO A 135 27.69 2.58 8.62
N GLY A 136 28.44 1.49 8.85
CA GLY A 136 29.35 0.92 7.85
C GLY A 136 28.61 0.38 6.61
N ALA A 137 27.50 -0.34 6.82
CA ALA A 137 26.69 -0.88 5.75
C ALA A 137 25.98 0.21 4.95
N VAL A 138 25.54 1.29 5.61
CA VAL A 138 24.92 2.46 4.96
C VAL A 138 25.82 3.07 3.88
N LYS A 139 27.14 3.04 4.06
CA LYS A 139 28.10 3.53 3.05
C LYS A 139 28.07 2.73 1.74
N SER A 140 27.49 1.53 1.76
CA SER A 140 27.29 0.70 0.56
C SER A 140 25.98 1.02 -0.18
N ILE A 141 25.18 1.96 0.35
CA ILE A 141 23.99 2.47 -0.32
C ILE A 141 24.43 3.60 -1.24
N ARG A 142 24.33 3.36 -2.55
CA ARG A 142 24.61 4.34 -3.59
C ARG A 142 23.64 5.51 -3.55
N THR A 143 22.35 5.17 -3.50
CA THR A 143 21.25 6.14 -3.50
C THR A 143 20.07 5.52 -2.75
N LEU A 144 19.49 6.31 -1.85
CA LEU A 144 18.23 6.01 -1.19
C LEU A 144 17.08 6.73 -1.92
N TYR A 145 16.15 5.97 -2.50
CA TYR A 145 14.90 6.48 -3.04
C TYR A 145 13.83 6.41 -1.96
N ILE A 146 13.11 7.50 -1.75
CA ILE A 146 12.09 7.61 -0.70
C ILE A 146 10.77 7.99 -1.36
N MET A 147 9.72 7.18 -1.22
CA MET A 147 8.36 7.66 -1.43
C MET A 147 7.86 8.21 -0.10
N GLY A 148 7.72 9.53 -0.02
CA GLY A 148 7.33 10.18 1.21
C GLY A 148 7.40 11.69 1.15
N GLY A 149 6.74 12.33 2.10
CA GLY A 149 6.70 13.78 2.22
C GLY A 149 5.73 14.45 1.26
N ARG A 150 5.19 15.59 1.73
CA ARG A 150 4.33 16.46 0.95
C ARG A 150 4.48 17.90 1.43
N GLU A 151 4.58 18.82 0.49
CA GLU A 151 4.72 20.23 0.82
C GLU A 151 3.42 20.77 1.46
N GLY A 152 3.57 21.37 2.65
CA GLY A 152 2.50 22.04 3.38
C GLY A 152 1.37 21.14 3.93
N LYS A 153 1.50 19.81 3.80
CA LYS A 153 0.51 18.84 4.33
C LYS A 153 1.21 17.57 4.86
N PRO A 154 0.65 16.90 5.87
CA PRO A 154 1.18 15.63 6.32
C PRO A 154 1.05 14.58 5.21
N GLU A 155 2.07 13.73 5.11
CA GLU A 155 2.12 12.56 4.24
C GLU A 155 2.27 11.31 5.10
N HIS A 156 1.69 10.17 4.68
CA HIS A 156 1.57 8.96 5.51
C HIS A 156 2.91 8.50 6.09
N ASN A 157 3.92 8.22 5.24
CA ASN A 157 5.19 7.64 5.67
C ASN A 157 5.97 8.58 6.60
N PHE A 158 6.03 9.86 6.24
CA PHE A 158 6.74 10.88 7.02
C PHE A 158 6.02 11.22 8.33
N SER A 159 4.68 11.22 8.36
CA SER A 159 3.92 11.52 9.59
C SER A 159 3.86 10.34 10.54
N HIS A 160 4.00 9.11 10.03
CA HIS A 160 3.94 7.91 10.87
C HIS A 160 5.17 7.79 11.78
N ASP A 161 6.36 8.15 11.26
CA ASP A 161 7.60 8.23 12.05
C ASP A 161 8.40 9.50 11.69
N SER A 162 7.95 10.64 12.21
CA SER A 162 8.57 11.94 11.89
C SER A 162 9.98 12.08 12.43
N LEU A 163 10.33 11.38 13.52
CA LEU A 163 11.71 11.36 14.02
C LEU A 163 12.63 10.53 13.10
N ALA A 164 12.16 9.39 12.57
CA ALA A 164 12.94 8.63 11.60
C ALA A 164 13.14 9.43 10.32
N ALA A 165 12.08 10.10 9.85
CA ALA A 165 12.17 10.93 8.66
C ALA A 165 13.16 12.08 8.86
N ASP A 166 13.13 12.79 10.00
CA ASP A 166 14.08 13.86 10.29
C ASP A 166 15.53 13.34 10.34
N GLU A 167 15.76 12.23 11.04
CA GLU A 167 17.10 11.64 11.16
C GLU A 167 17.66 11.20 9.79
N VAL A 168 16.85 10.51 9.00
CA VAL A 168 17.25 10.05 7.66
C VAL A 168 17.53 11.26 6.77
N LEU A 169 16.64 12.24 6.70
CA LEU A 169 16.88 13.47 5.92
C LEU A 169 18.11 14.25 6.42
N ASN A 170 18.58 14.03 7.65
CA ASN A 170 19.79 14.63 8.20
C ASN A 170 21.06 13.76 8.12
N SER A 171 20.97 12.54 7.58
CA SER A 171 22.08 11.56 7.55
C SER A 171 23.22 11.86 6.55
N GLY A 172 22.99 12.72 5.56
CA GLY A 172 23.97 13.02 4.51
C GLY A 172 24.11 11.96 3.41
N MET A 173 23.26 10.94 3.37
CA MET A 173 23.21 9.99 2.25
C MET A 173 22.75 10.71 0.96
N ASP A 174 23.12 10.16 -0.21
CA ASP A 174 22.53 10.58 -1.48
C ASP A 174 21.07 10.08 -1.57
N MET A 175 20.14 11.03 -1.66
CA MET A 175 18.70 10.75 -1.61
C MET A 175 17.96 11.32 -2.81
N VAL A 176 17.00 10.52 -3.30
CA VAL A 176 15.94 10.96 -4.21
C VAL A 176 14.61 10.83 -3.50
N VAL A 177 13.97 11.96 -3.22
CA VAL A 177 12.65 12.00 -2.57
C VAL A 177 11.57 12.16 -3.64
N VAL A 178 10.60 11.25 -3.62
CA VAL A 178 9.42 11.20 -4.49
C VAL A 178 8.21 11.62 -3.66
N PRO A 179 7.84 12.91 -3.67
CA PRO A 179 6.80 13.43 -2.78
C PRO A 179 5.41 13.02 -3.24
N ALA A 180 4.47 12.87 -2.31
CA ALA A 180 3.08 12.49 -2.63
C ALA A 180 2.38 13.46 -3.62
N GLY A 181 2.85 14.71 -3.70
CA GLY A 181 2.37 15.70 -4.67
C GLY A 181 2.50 15.23 -6.12
N VAL A 182 3.64 14.63 -6.51
CA VAL A 182 3.85 14.14 -7.88
C VAL A 182 3.15 12.79 -8.11
N CYS A 183 3.05 11.95 -7.09
CA CYS A 183 2.33 10.67 -7.18
C CYS A 183 0.84 10.86 -7.50
N GLY A 184 0.26 12.01 -7.14
CA GLY A 184 -1.13 12.35 -7.44
C GLY A 184 -1.45 12.53 -8.92
N GLY A 185 -0.45 12.72 -9.80
CA GLY A 185 -0.66 12.96 -11.23
C GLY A 185 -1.13 11.73 -12.02
N PHE A 186 -1.08 10.53 -11.42
CA PHE A 186 -1.69 9.34 -12.01
C PHE A 186 -2.32 8.44 -10.96
N ARG A 187 -3.54 7.98 -11.26
CA ARG A 187 -4.24 6.92 -10.52
C ARG A 187 -4.91 5.99 -11.53
N PRO A 188 -4.64 4.67 -11.53
CA PRO A 188 -5.37 3.74 -12.37
C PRO A 188 -6.83 3.64 -11.92
N GLU A 189 -7.72 3.31 -12.85
CA GLU A 189 -9.08 2.88 -12.51
C GLU A 189 -8.99 1.66 -11.58
N ALA A 190 -9.83 1.61 -10.54
CA ALA A 190 -9.84 0.50 -9.59
C ALA A 190 -10.02 -0.85 -10.30
N GLY A 191 -10.92 -0.88 -11.30
CA GLY A 191 -11.16 -2.04 -12.16
C GLY A 191 -9.93 -2.55 -12.91
N PHE A 192 -8.91 -1.71 -13.12
CA PHE A 192 -7.65 -2.15 -13.72
C PHE A 192 -6.89 -3.09 -12.79
N LEU A 193 -6.75 -2.72 -11.50
CA LEU A 193 -6.01 -3.51 -10.52
C LEU A 193 -6.82 -4.72 -10.06
N THR A 194 -8.12 -4.55 -9.78
CA THR A 194 -9.00 -5.67 -9.39
C THR A 194 -9.24 -6.66 -10.54
N GLY A 195 -8.99 -6.25 -11.78
CA GLY A 195 -9.13 -7.08 -12.99
C GLY A 195 -7.83 -7.70 -13.49
N LEU A 196 -6.71 -7.58 -12.76
CA LEU A 196 -5.44 -8.18 -13.18
C LEU A 196 -5.55 -9.71 -13.26
N LYS A 197 -5.08 -10.27 -14.38
CA LYS A 197 -5.11 -11.70 -14.68
C LYS A 197 -3.91 -12.08 -15.55
N GLY A 198 -3.57 -13.36 -15.58
CA GLY A 198 -2.52 -13.92 -16.46
C GLY A 198 -1.48 -14.75 -15.72
N SER A 199 -1.09 -14.35 -14.51
CA SER A 199 -0.19 -15.07 -13.62
C SER A 199 -0.76 -15.15 -12.21
N ARG A 200 -0.26 -16.07 -11.38
CA ARG A 200 -0.72 -16.23 -9.99
C ARG A 200 -0.44 -14.95 -9.17
N ALA A 201 0.70 -14.31 -9.37
CA ALA A 201 1.04 -13.04 -8.72
C ALA A 201 0.05 -11.92 -9.10
N GLN A 202 -0.33 -11.79 -10.38
CA GLN A 202 -1.36 -10.83 -10.81
C GLN A 202 -2.72 -11.12 -10.17
N GLY A 203 -3.11 -12.39 -10.07
CA GLY A 203 -4.35 -12.79 -9.40
C GLY A 203 -4.33 -12.44 -7.90
N PHE A 204 -3.18 -12.59 -7.23
CA PHE A 204 -3.02 -12.19 -5.84
C PHE A 204 -3.12 -10.68 -5.65
N ILE A 205 -2.46 -9.87 -6.52
CA ILE A 205 -2.59 -8.40 -6.51
C ILE A 205 -4.05 -7.99 -6.77
N ALA A 206 -4.74 -8.63 -7.71
CA ALA A 206 -6.16 -8.37 -7.97
C ALA A 206 -7.04 -8.66 -6.74
N CYS A 207 -6.75 -9.74 -6.02
CA CYS A 207 -7.39 -10.07 -4.76
C CYS A 207 -7.14 -8.99 -3.71
N MET A 208 -5.89 -8.61 -3.47
CA MET A 208 -5.52 -7.53 -2.54
C MET A 208 -6.19 -6.21 -2.91
N ALA A 209 -6.19 -5.84 -4.19
CA ALA A 209 -6.84 -4.63 -4.70
C ALA A 209 -8.35 -4.65 -4.43
N SER A 210 -8.98 -5.81 -4.58
CA SER A 210 -10.42 -6.00 -4.31
C SER A 210 -10.72 -5.87 -2.82
N CYS A 211 -9.89 -6.47 -1.95
CA CYS A 211 -9.98 -6.32 -0.50
C CYS A 211 -9.81 -4.86 -0.07
N TRP A 212 -8.83 -4.16 -0.64
CA TRP A 212 -8.60 -2.75 -0.35
C TRP A 212 -9.74 -1.86 -0.84
N LYS A 213 -10.22 -2.07 -2.08
CA LYS A 213 -11.38 -1.35 -2.63
C LYS A 213 -12.57 -1.48 -1.70
N LEU A 214 -12.88 -2.71 -1.30
CA LEU A 214 -13.94 -3.01 -0.37
C LEU A 214 -13.74 -2.32 0.97
N PHE A 215 -12.54 -2.39 1.56
CA PHE A 215 -12.23 -1.73 2.82
C PHE A 215 -12.44 -0.22 2.73
N HIS A 216 -11.94 0.41 1.66
CA HIS A 216 -12.10 1.83 1.41
C HIS A 216 -13.58 2.19 1.22
N ASP A 217 -14.30 1.42 0.40
CA ASP A 217 -15.70 1.63 0.11
C ASP A 217 -16.50 1.53 1.41
N THR A 218 -16.39 0.43 2.15
CA THR A 218 -17.05 0.25 3.45
C THR A 218 -16.69 1.36 4.42
N SER A 219 -15.41 1.70 4.59
CA SER A 219 -14.98 2.77 5.51
C SER A 219 -15.52 4.16 5.15
N ASN A 220 -15.66 4.50 3.87
CA ASN A 220 -16.20 5.78 3.43
C ASN A 220 -17.73 5.80 3.32
N ILE A 221 -18.34 4.65 3.08
CA ILE A 221 -19.77 4.45 3.07
C ILE A 221 -20.33 4.53 4.50
N PHE A 222 -19.53 4.35 5.56
CA PHE A 222 -19.96 4.67 6.93
C PHE A 222 -19.72 6.11 7.36
N THR A 223 -19.57 7.03 6.40
CA THR A 223 -19.67 8.47 6.69
C THR A 223 -20.99 8.80 7.39
N PRO A 224 -21.03 9.87 8.21
CA PRO A 224 -22.25 10.33 8.89
C PRO A 224 -23.46 10.51 7.96
N GLN A 225 -23.24 10.72 6.66
CA GLN A 225 -24.28 10.83 5.64
C GLN A 225 -25.04 9.52 5.40
N LEU A 226 -24.35 8.39 5.20
CA LEU A 226 -25.03 7.11 5.00
C LEU A 226 -25.59 6.57 6.31
N VAL A 227 -24.90 6.77 7.44
CA VAL A 227 -25.43 6.46 8.79
C VAL A 227 -26.67 7.32 9.08
N GLY A 228 -26.69 8.57 8.63
CA GLY A 228 -27.83 9.48 8.69
C GLY A 228 -29.00 9.00 7.82
N GLU A 229 -28.75 8.77 6.53
CA GLU A 229 -29.76 8.27 5.59
C GLU A 229 -30.33 6.91 6.03
N THR A 230 -29.48 5.99 6.50
CA THR A 230 -29.93 4.69 7.04
C THR A 230 -30.70 4.83 8.36
N ARG A 231 -30.34 5.80 9.23
CA ARG A 231 -31.15 6.14 10.41
C ARG A 231 -32.52 6.70 10.05
N HIS A 232 -32.62 7.50 8.98
CA HIS A 232 -33.88 8.01 8.45
C HIS A 232 -34.71 6.93 7.72
N MET A 233 -34.11 5.79 7.38
CA MET A 233 -34.79 4.61 6.81
C MET A 233 -35.30 3.62 7.89
N LEU A 234 -34.85 3.73 9.15
CA LEU A 234 -35.33 2.88 10.26
C LEU A 234 -36.82 3.06 10.62
N PRO A 235 -37.48 4.23 10.43
CA PRO A 235 -38.90 4.39 10.66
C PRO A 235 -39.72 4.30 9.37
N LEU A 236 -39.58 3.23 8.56
CA LEU A 236 -40.63 2.86 7.61
C LEU A 236 -41.69 2.06 8.34
N VAL A 237 -42.77 2.74 8.74
CA VAL A 237 -43.98 2.11 9.28
C VAL A 237 -44.60 1.26 8.15
N PRO A 238 -45.01 0.00 8.39
CA PRO A 238 -45.58 -0.83 7.34
C PRO A 238 -46.81 -0.14 6.74
N GLY A 239 -46.65 0.36 5.52
CA GLY A 239 -47.78 0.72 4.67
C GLY A 239 -48.55 -0.56 4.34
N LYS A 240 -49.88 -0.50 4.38
CA LYS A 240 -50.74 -1.63 4.00
C LYS A 240 -50.34 -2.16 2.60
N ARG A 241 -50.04 -3.46 2.51
CA ARG A 241 -49.65 -4.31 1.34
C ARG A 241 -48.17 -4.73 1.23
N MET A 242 -47.57 -5.23 2.30
CA MET A 242 -46.30 -5.99 2.21
C MET A 242 -46.56 -7.46 2.54
N SER A 243 -46.00 -8.39 1.76
CA SER A 243 -46.10 -9.82 2.09
C SER A 243 -45.27 -10.15 3.33
N HIS A 244 -45.57 -11.25 4.02
CA HIS A 244 -44.76 -11.71 5.16
C HIS A 244 -43.31 -12.01 4.75
N GLU A 245 -43.09 -12.47 3.52
CA GLU A 245 -41.77 -12.76 2.98
C GLU A 245 -40.98 -11.47 2.75
N ASP A 246 -41.59 -10.46 2.13
CA ASP A 246 -40.96 -9.15 1.90
C ASP A 246 -40.61 -8.45 3.21
N PHE A 247 -41.49 -8.57 4.22
CA PHE A 247 -41.25 -8.04 5.56
C PHE A 247 -40.05 -8.74 6.22
N GLY A 248 -39.97 -10.07 6.15
CA GLY A 248 -38.83 -10.83 6.66
C GLY A 248 -37.51 -10.46 5.98
N ARG A 249 -37.53 -10.25 4.66
CA ARG A 249 -36.36 -9.78 3.91
C ARG A 249 -35.92 -8.39 4.35
N LEU A 250 -36.87 -7.46 4.50
CA LEU A 250 -36.60 -6.10 4.95
C LEU A 250 -35.98 -6.07 6.36
N GLU A 251 -36.50 -6.86 7.29
CA GLU A 251 -35.95 -6.98 8.65
C GLU A 251 -34.53 -7.58 8.65
N ARG A 252 -34.30 -8.62 7.84
CA ARG A 252 -32.94 -9.19 7.66
C ARG A 252 -31.97 -8.15 7.10
N PHE A 253 -32.40 -7.40 6.08
CA PHE A 253 -31.61 -6.33 5.48
C PHE A 253 -31.25 -5.24 6.50
N ARG A 254 -32.22 -4.78 7.31
CA ARG A 254 -32.01 -3.79 8.38
C ARG A 254 -31.01 -4.26 9.42
N SER A 255 -31.14 -5.51 9.88
CA SER A 255 -30.25 -6.11 10.88
C SER A 255 -28.80 -6.17 10.36
N LEU A 256 -28.61 -6.67 9.14
CA LEU A 256 -27.30 -6.75 8.51
C LEU A 256 -26.70 -5.36 8.28
N LEU A 257 -27.49 -4.38 7.84
CA LEU A 257 -27.02 -3.02 7.65
C LEU A 257 -26.59 -2.35 8.96
N ALA A 258 -27.34 -2.56 10.06
CA ALA A 258 -26.96 -2.08 11.39
C ALA A 258 -25.66 -2.73 11.88
N MET A 259 -25.50 -4.04 11.67
CA MET A 259 -24.25 -4.75 11.99
C MET A 259 -23.07 -4.23 11.14
N LEU A 260 -23.33 -3.90 9.88
CA LEU A 260 -22.31 -3.38 8.97
C LEU A 260 -21.84 -1.98 9.38
N CYS A 261 -22.77 -1.12 9.80
CA CYS A 261 -22.47 0.23 10.31
C CYS A 261 -21.73 0.23 11.66
N ASN A 262 -21.64 -0.90 12.36
CA ASN A 262 -20.90 -1.00 13.62
C ASN A 262 -19.40 -1.19 13.37
N SER A 263 -18.62 -0.10 13.51
CA SER A 263 -17.17 -0.10 13.28
C SER A 263 -16.37 -1.05 14.17
N LYS A 264 -16.92 -1.51 15.31
CA LYS A 264 -16.28 -2.52 16.15
C LYS A 264 -16.24 -3.89 15.46
N ASN A 265 -17.30 -4.26 14.73
CA ASN A 265 -17.37 -5.54 14.02
C ASN A 265 -16.24 -5.67 12.99
N PHE A 266 -15.88 -4.57 12.32
CA PHE A 266 -14.75 -4.57 11.39
C PHE A 266 -13.41 -4.77 12.12
N ARG A 267 -13.17 -4.06 13.24
CA ARG A 267 -11.90 -4.16 13.96
C ARG A 267 -11.70 -5.51 14.64
N GLU A 268 -12.78 -6.13 15.13
CA GLU A 268 -12.74 -7.39 15.86
C GLU A 268 -12.79 -8.62 14.95
N ASP A 269 -13.61 -8.59 13.89
CA ASP A 269 -13.74 -9.69 12.92
C ASP A 269 -14.04 -9.14 11.51
N PRO A 270 -12.99 -8.71 10.78
CA PRO A 270 -13.17 -8.17 9.45
C PRO A 270 -13.71 -9.19 8.42
N VAL A 271 -13.56 -10.51 8.63
CA VAL A 271 -14.20 -11.54 7.76
C VAL A 271 -15.70 -11.51 7.93
N ARG A 272 -16.16 -11.52 9.18
CA ARG A 272 -17.59 -11.43 9.47
C ARG A 272 -18.16 -10.13 8.95
N HIS A 273 -17.45 -9.02 9.14
CA HIS A 273 -17.84 -7.72 8.59
C HIS A 273 -17.97 -7.76 7.06
N TYR A 274 -17.03 -8.41 6.36
CA TYR A 274 -17.13 -8.60 4.91
C TYR A 274 -18.32 -9.48 4.50
N ARG A 275 -18.56 -10.60 5.18
CA ARG A 275 -19.73 -11.46 4.87
C ARG A 275 -21.04 -10.71 5.06
N ILE A 276 -21.12 -9.86 6.09
CA ILE A 276 -22.27 -8.98 6.30
C ILE A 276 -22.43 -8.03 5.11
N PHE A 277 -21.34 -7.41 4.64
CA PHE A 277 -21.37 -6.55 3.44
C PHE A 277 -21.89 -7.30 2.22
N GLN A 278 -21.38 -8.50 1.95
CA GLN A 278 -21.83 -9.31 0.80
C GLN A 278 -23.33 -9.60 0.88
N ASN A 279 -23.82 -9.99 2.06
CA ASN A 279 -25.24 -10.25 2.27
C ASN A 279 -26.12 -8.98 2.11
N VAL A 280 -25.62 -7.80 2.53
CA VAL A 280 -26.31 -6.52 2.31
C VAL A 280 -26.40 -6.21 0.82
N MET A 281 -25.30 -6.37 0.08
CA MET A 281 -25.28 -6.09 -1.36
C MET A 281 -26.12 -7.08 -2.17
N GLU A 282 -26.12 -8.36 -1.79
CA GLU A 282 -26.94 -9.41 -2.41
C GLU A 282 -28.44 -9.09 -2.23
N LEU A 283 -28.87 -8.87 -0.98
CA LEU A 283 -30.27 -8.51 -0.68
C LEU A 283 -30.70 -7.22 -1.37
N ALA A 284 -29.82 -6.21 -1.44
CA ALA A 284 -30.14 -4.98 -2.16
C ALA A 284 -30.23 -5.19 -3.69
N GLY A 285 -29.38 -6.04 -4.24
CA GLY A 285 -29.35 -6.40 -5.65
C GLY A 285 -30.56 -7.22 -6.12
N GLU A 286 -31.22 -7.95 -5.22
CA GLU A 286 -32.46 -8.68 -5.52
C GLU A 286 -33.64 -7.76 -5.88
N ASN A 287 -33.69 -6.54 -5.31
CA ASN A 287 -34.74 -5.58 -5.59
C ASN A 287 -34.21 -4.14 -5.70
N PRO A 288 -33.41 -3.84 -6.74
CA PRO A 288 -32.60 -2.62 -6.81
C PRO A 288 -33.41 -1.34 -7.02
N GLY A 289 -34.70 -1.46 -7.40
CA GLY A 289 -35.61 -0.34 -7.60
C GLY A 289 -36.47 0.01 -6.39
N ALA A 290 -36.56 -0.89 -5.40
CA ALA A 290 -37.40 -0.67 -4.22
C ALA A 290 -36.63 0.06 -3.11
N GLN A 291 -37.37 0.80 -2.28
CA GLN A 291 -36.85 1.36 -1.04
C GLN A 291 -36.89 0.30 0.07
N PRO A 292 -35.87 0.19 0.95
CA PRO A 292 -34.66 1.02 1.08
C PRO A 292 -33.45 0.56 0.23
N TYR A 293 -33.56 -0.54 -0.51
CA TYR A 293 -32.45 -1.15 -1.25
C TYR A 293 -31.78 -0.21 -2.25
N SER A 294 -32.58 0.51 -3.04
CA SER A 294 -32.11 1.48 -4.03
C SER A 294 -31.28 2.62 -3.42
N HIS A 295 -31.65 3.13 -2.23
CA HIS A 295 -30.84 4.14 -1.53
C HIS A 295 -29.48 3.59 -1.12
N VAL A 296 -29.45 2.40 -0.54
CA VAL A 296 -28.19 1.77 -0.14
C VAL A 296 -27.30 1.54 -1.37
N LEU A 297 -27.84 0.99 -2.47
CA LEU A 297 -27.08 0.82 -3.72
C LEU A 297 -26.55 2.14 -4.29
N ASN A 298 -27.37 3.20 -4.30
CA ASN A 298 -26.94 4.52 -4.76
C ASN A 298 -25.84 5.11 -3.88
N ALA A 299 -25.97 4.96 -2.57
CA ALA A 299 -25.03 5.47 -1.60
C ALA A 299 -23.69 4.71 -1.69
N PHE A 300 -23.73 3.37 -1.90
CA PHE A 300 -22.54 2.58 -2.25
C PHE A 300 -21.90 3.05 -3.56
N ARG A 301 -22.70 3.28 -4.61
CA ARG A 301 -22.22 3.75 -5.92
C ARG A 301 -21.56 5.13 -5.85
N LEU A 302 -22.03 6.02 -4.98
CA LEU A 302 -21.44 7.34 -4.76
C LEU A 302 -20.14 7.27 -3.94
N GLY A 303 -20.08 6.38 -2.95
CA GLY A 303 -18.89 6.15 -2.12
C GLY A 303 -17.83 5.27 -2.77
N GLU A 304 -18.13 4.68 -3.93
CA GLU A 304 -17.26 3.73 -4.61
C GLU A 304 -15.91 4.33 -5.01
N LEU A 305 -14.82 3.65 -4.64
CA LEU A 305 -13.47 3.94 -5.08
C LEU A 305 -13.31 3.63 -6.56
N LYS A 306 -13.37 4.69 -7.38
CA LYS A 306 -13.20 4.59 -8.84
C LYS A 306 -11.73 4.49 -9.25
N LYS A 307 -10.82 5.09 -8.48
CA LYS A 307 -9.39 5.17 -8.81
C LYS A 307 -8.52 4.87 -7.59
N MET A 308 -7.51 4.03 -7.77
CA MET A 308 -6.61 3.61 -6.68
C MET A 308 -5.31 4.41 -6.67
N ARG A 309 -4.68 4.52 -5.50
CA ARG A 309 -3.33 5.08 -5.39
C ARG A 309 -2.30 4.01 -5.77
N VAL A 310 -1.20 4.47 -6.36
CA VAL A 310 -0.04 3.68 -6.79
C VAL A 310 1.24 4.46 -6.49
N SER A 311 1.29 5.11 -5.31
CA SER A 311 2.30 6.14 -5.01
C SER A 311 3.70 5.55 -5.00
N ASP A 312 3.85 4.37 -4.42
CA ASP A 312 5.13 3.67 -4.27
C ASP A 312 5.70 3.18 -5.59
N ALA A 313 4.84 2.97 -6.59
CA ALA A 313 5.27 2.62 -7.94
C ALA A 313 6.12 3.73 -8.58
N PHE A 314 5.97 4.99 -8.15
CA PHE A 314 6.78 6.10 -8.64
C PHE A 314 8.24 6.02 -8.16
N ALA A 315 8.52 5.44 -6.99
CA ALA A 315 9.90 5.21 -6.54
C ALA A 315 10.61 4.19 -7.45
N ILE A 316 9.94 3.08 -7.76
CA ILE A 316 10.47 2.07 -8.70
C ILE A 316 10.65 2.66 -10.11
N TYR A 317 9.68 3.45 -10.56
CA TYR A 317 9.78 4.14 -11.83
C TYR A 317 10.95 5.14 -11.90
N ALA A 318 11.19 5.91 -10.83
CA ALA A 318 12.30 6.84 -10.74
C ALA A 318 13.67 6.13 -10.85
N ILE A 319 13.78 4.92 -10.29
CA ILE A 319 14.97 4.07 -10.38
C ILE A 319 15.18 3.55 -11.81
N GLU A 320 14.11 3.10 -12.49
CA GLU A 320 14.19 2.57 -13.86
C GLU A 320 14.39 3.65 -14.92
N HIS A 321 13.76 4.80 -14.75
CA HIS A 321 13.64 5.83 -15.77
C HIS A 321 14.08 7.21 -15.28
N PRO A 322 15.34 7.39 -14.85
CA PRO A 322 15.82 8.67 -14.33
C PRO A 322 15.78 9.81 -15.37
N LYS A 323 15.75 9.49 -16.67
CA LYS A 323 15.60 10.47 -17.76
C LYS A 323 14.15 10.92 -17.99
N LYS A 324 13.18 10.32 -17.29
CA LYS A 324 11.73 10.59 -17.41
C LYS A 324 11.15 11.27 -16.17
N ILE A 325 12.01 11.64 -15.23
CA ILE A 325 11.71 12.47 -14.09
C ILE A 325 12.59 13.71 -14.15
N LYS A 326 12.09 14.82 -13.61
CA LYS A 326 12.90 16.01 -13.35
C LYS A 326 13.10 16.10 -11.85
N THR A 327 14.35 16.25 -11.44
CA THR A 327 14.72 16.45 -10.04
C THR A 327 15.25 17.85 -9.82
N GLU A 328 14.88 18.44 -8.69
CA GLU A 328 15.38 19.72 -8.21
C GLU A 328 16.23 19.50 -6.97
N GLN A 329 17.28 20.32 -6.84
CA GLN A 329 18.14 20.32 -5.67
C GLN A 329 17.45 21.09 -4.56
N ALA A 330 17.26 20.45 -3.41
CA ALA A 330 16.56 21.04 -2.28
C ALA A 330 17.19 20.63 -0.94
N GLU A 331 16.96 21.44 0.09
CA GLU A 331 17.06 21.03 1.49
C GLU A 331 15.64 20.79 1.99
N LEU A 332 15.39 19.57 2.48
CA LEU A 332 14.09 19.16 2.98
C LEU A 332 14.14 19.17 4.50
N ARG A 333 13.12 19.77 5.11
CA ARG A 333 12.90 19.72 6.56
C ARG A 333 11.52 19.15 6.82
N ILE A 334 11.39 18.48 7.95
CA ILE A 334 10.15 17.90 8.41
C ILE A 334 9.84 18.48 9.79
N ASP A 335 8.57 18.79 10.03
CA ASP A 335 8.13 19.12 11.38
C ASP A 335 7.68 17.85 12.14
N ASP A 336 7.29 18.05 13.38
CA ASP A 336 6.84 17.00 14.28
C ASP A 336 5.54 16.31 13.83
N LEU A 337 4.78 16.93 12.91
CA LEU A 337 3.57 16.38 12.27
C LEU A 337 3.88 15.60 10.99
N GLY A 338 5.13 15.55 10.53
CA GLY A 338 5.50 14.90 9.28
C GLY A 338 5.29 15.78 8.04
N ILE A 339 5.06 17.08 8.22
CA ILE A 339 4.88 18.02 7.10
C ILE A 339 6.25 18.38 6.55
N MET A 340 6.45 18.10 5.26
CA MET A 340 7.69 18.43 4.58
C MET A 340 7.66 19.88 4.12
N ASN A 341 8.78 20.58 4.32
CA ASN A 341 9.05 21.91 3.77
C ASN A 341 10.33 21.84 2.94
N ALA A 342 10.24 22.19 1.66
CA ALA A 342 11.39 22.25 0.78
C ALA A 342 11.93 23.69 0.70
N ARG A 343 13.25 23.83 0.70
CA ARG A 343 13.94 25.10 0.44
C ARG A 343 15.05 24.89 -0.59
N PRO A 344 15.46 25.93 -1.32
CA PRO A 344 16.63 25.84 -2.20
C PRO A 344 17.85 25.35 -1.41
N GLY A 345 18.50 24.31 -1.91
CA GLY A 345 19.64 23.66 -1.25
C GLY A 345 20.26 22.60 -2.17
N LYS A 346 21.33 21.92 -1.74
CA LYS A 346 22.02 20.87 -2.54
C LYS A 346 22.07 19.51 -1.84
N LYS A 347 21.26 19.34 -0.79
CA LYS A 347 21.33 18.19 0.10
C LYS A 347 20.58 16.98 -0.46
N HIS A 348 19.42 17.23 -1.06
CA HIS A 348 18.52 16.19 -1.55
C HIS A 348 18.12 16.47 -3.00
N ARG A 349 17.82 15.40 -3.74
CA ARG A 349 17.15 15.48 -5.03
C ARG A 349 15.65 15.25 -4.83
N LEU A 350 14.84 16.28 -5.00
CA LEU A 350 13.39 16.19 -4.94
C LEU A 350 12.82 15.99 -6.35
N VAL A 351 11.99 14.96 -6.55
CA VAL A 351 11.28 14.79 -7.82
C VAL A 351 10.20 15.86 -7.94
N ALA A 352 10.36 16.75 -8.91
CA ALA A 352 9.43 17.86 -9.17
C ALA A 352 8.43 17.52 -10.29
N GLU A 353 8.87 16.77 -11.30
CA GLU A 353 8.03 16.43 -12.46
C GLU A 353 8.25 14.97 -12.88
N VAL A 354 7.20 14.36 -13.43
CA VAL A 354 7.18 13.01 -13.97
C VAL A 354 6.52 13.04 -15.36
N ASP A 355 7.10 12.35 -16.34
CA ASP A 355 6.45 12.08 -17.63
C ASP A 355 5.24 11.13 -17.41
N TYR A 356 4.08 11.67 -17.04
CA TYR A 356 2.89 10.88 -16.68
C TYR A 356 2.34 10.07 -17.87
N GLY A 357 2.55 10.52 -19.10
CA GLY A 357 2.18 9.78 -20.30
C GLY A 357 3.00 8.50 -20.40
N HIS A 358 4.32 8.61 -20.23
CA HIS A 358 5.20 7.45 -20.16
C HIS A 358 4.92 6.59 -18.94
N PHE A 359 4.75 7.17 -17.75
CA PHE A 359 4.45 6.42 -16.51
C PHE A 359 3.19 5.58 -16.66
N ARG A 360 2.10 6.15 -17.19
CA ARG A 360 0.85 5.42 -17.45
C ARG A 360 1.07 4.19 -18.33
N ASN A 361 1.81 4.35 -19.42
CA ASN A 361 2.10 3.26 -20.36
C ASN A 361 3.02 2.21 -19.73
N TYR A 362 4.06 2.65 -19.02
CA TYR A 362 4.95 1.79 -18.25
C TYR A 362 4.15 0.96 -17.24
N PHE A 363 3.36 1.61 -16.38
CA PHE A 363 2.61 0.97 -15.32
C PHE A 363 1.65 -0.07 -15.87
N LYS A 364 0.79 0.31 -16.84
CA LYS A 364 -0.17 -0.62 -17.44
C LYS A 364 0.50 -1.83 -18.08
N LYS A 365 1.53 -1.59 -18.90
CA LYS A 365 2.25 -2.65 -19.61
C LYS A 365 2.93 -3.62 -18.65
N ARG A 366 3.56 -3.10 -17.59
CA ARG A 366 4.28 -3.91 -16.60
C ARG A 366 3.34 -4.72 -15.71
N MET A 367 2.27 -4.10 -15.22
CA MET A 367 1.29 -4.79 -14.37
C MET A 367 0.55 -5.89 -15.14
N GLN A 368 0.40 -5.77 -16.46
CA GLN A 368 -0.20 -6.79 -17.32
C GLN A 368 0.80 -7.84 -17.83
N ALA A 369 2.10 -7.56 -17.80
CA ALA A 369 3.10 -8.55 -18.19
C ALA A 369 3.16 -9.69 -17.16
N PRO A 370 3.17 -10.97 -17.59
CA PRO A 370 3.31 -12.09 -16.66
C PRO A 370 4.67 -12.03 -15.98
N ALA A 371 4.71 -12.40 -14.70
CA ALA A 371 5.95 -12.58 -13.97
C ALA A 371 6.84 -13.58 -14.70
N LYS A 372 8.02 -13.15 -15.17
CA LYS A 372 8.97 -14.08 -15.80
C LYS A 372 9.64 -14.89 -14.71
N PRO A 373 9.44 -16.22 -14.62
CA PRO A 373 10.17 -17.03 -13.65
C PRO A 373 11.66 -16.87 -13.93
N ARG A 374 12.42 -16.36 -12.95
CA ARG A 374 13.88 -16.45 -13.03
C ARG A 374 14.23 -17.92 -12.83
N ARG A 375 15.05 -18.50 -13.71
CA ARG A 375 15.68 -19.78 -13.41
C ARG A 375 16.41 -19.59 -12.08
N LEU A 376 15.96 -20.28 -11.03
CA LEU A 376 16.73 -20.45 -9.80
C LEU A 376 18.04 -21.08 -10.25
N VAL A 377 19.13 -20.31 -10.19
CA VAL A 377 20.46 -20.88 -10.32
C VAL A 377 20.65 -21.69 -9.04
N ARG A 378 20.54 -23.02 -9.19
CA ARG A 378 20.76 -23.98 -8.11
C ARG A 378 22.20 -23.92 -7.62
#